data_AF-A0A9D3YZM1-F1
#
_entry.id   AF-A0A9D3YZM1-F1
#
_cell.length_a   1.000
_cell.length_b   1.000
_cell.length_c   1.000
_cell.angle_alpha   90.00
_cell.angle_beta   90.00
_cell.angle_gamma   90.00
#
_symmetry.space_group_name_H-M   'P 1'
#
loop_
_entity.id
_entity.type
_entity.pdbx_description
1 polymer ?
#
loop_
_entity_poly.entity_id
_entity_poly.type
_entity_poly.pdbx_seq_one_letter_code
_entity_poly.pdbx_strand_id
1 'polypeptide(L)' 'MHKYKVVIRVKPEAPTTEPERVFVFEESAFVAVTAYQNSQITQLKIQNNPFAKAFRDAHNPS' A
#
# COMPACT_ATOMS: atom_id res chain seq x y z
N MET A 1 -16.23 4.83 1.99
CA MET A 1 -15.27 4.22 1.04
C MET A 1 -14.56 5.35 0.32
N HIS A 2 -13.35 5.72 0.75
CA HIS A 2 -12.62 6.86 0.18
C HIS A 2 -11.33 6.38 -0.49
N LYS A 3 -10.99 6.99 -1.63
CA LYS A 3 -9.75 6.75 -2.36
C LYS A 3 -8.67 7.71 -1.86
N TYR A 4 -7.48 7.18 -1.62
CA TYR A 4 -6.31 7.91 -1.16
C TYR A 4 -5.13 7.72 -2.13
N LYS A 5 -4.19 8.66 -2.09
CA LYS A 5 -2.92 8.61 -2.83
C LYS A 5 -1.76 8.76 -1.86
N VAL A 6 -0.65 8.08 -2.15
CA VAL A 6 0.60 8.25 -1.40
C VAL A 6 1.34 9.47 -1.95
N VAL A 7 1.78 10.34 -1.06
CA VAL A 7 2.54 11.55 -1.39
C VAL A 7 3.81 11.60 -0.54
N ILE A 8 4.97 11.70 -1.17
CA ILE A 8 6.27 11.88 -0.50
C ILE A 8 6.68 13.33 -0.61
N ARG A 9 7.01 13.96 0.53
CA ARG A 9 7.53 15.33 0.60
C ARG A 9 8.96 15.29 1.10
N VAL A 10 9.87 15.90 0.35
CA VAL A 10 11.29 16.02 0.71
C VAL A 10 11.57 17.47 1.04
N LYS A 11 12.05 17.70 2.27
CA LYS A 11 12.42 19.02 2.78
C LYS A 11 13.93 19.08 3.04
N PRO A 12 14.58 20.20 2.75
CA PRO A 12 15.94 20.46 3.22
C PRO A 12 15.97 20.42 4.76
N GLU A 13 17.06 19.88 5.31
CA GLU A 13 17.27 19.83 6.77
C GLU A 13 17.68 21.20 7.32
N ALA A 14 18.54 21.93 6.59
CA ALA A 14 18.95 23.28 6.94
C ALA A 14 17.86 24.30 6.57
N PRO A 15 17.78 25.46 7.26
CA PRO A 15 16.92 26.56 6.84
C PRO A 15 17.38 27.07 5.47
N THR A 16 16.56 26.86 4.44
CA THR A 16 16.80 27.39 3.09
C THR A 16 15.50 27.99 2.54
N THR A 17 15.62 28.81 1.51
CA THR A 17 14.47 29.28 0.72
C THR A 17 14.09 28.30 -0.39
N GLU A 18 14.78 27.16 -0.52
CA GLU A 18 14.44 26.16 -1.51
C GLU A 18 13.06 25.56 -1.21
N PRO A 19 12.19 25.42 -2.23
CA PRO A 19 10.86 24.85 -2.03
C PRO A 19 10.95 23.36 -1.68
N GLU A 20 9.98 22.86 -0.93
CA GLU A 20 9.83 21.41 -0.75
C GLU A 20 9.56 20.71 -2.08
N ARG A 21 10.13 19.53 -2.25
CA ARG A 21 9.85 18.67 -3.41
C ARG A 21 8.73 17.69 -3.06
N VAL A 22 7.75 17.57 -3.94
CA VAL A 22 6.57 16.73 -3.75
C VAL A 22 6.47 15.71 -4.87
N PHE A 23 6.37 14.43 -4.51
CA PHE A 23 6.22 13.31 -5.43
C PHE A 23 4.91 12.58 -5.17
N VAL A 24 4.14 12.33 -6.22
CA VAL A 24 2.88 11.59 -6.17
C VAL A 24 3.07 10.26 -6.90
N PHE A 25 2.65 9.17 -6.26
CA PHE A 25 2.73 7.81 -6.82
C PHE A 25 1.32 7.33 -7.14
N GLU A 26 0.89 7.53 -8.39
CA GLU A 26 -0.47 7.23 -8.83
C GLU A 26 -0.80 5.73 -8.74
N GLU A 27 0.19 4.88 -8.99
CA GLU A 27 0.11 3.41 -8.94
C GLU A 27 -0.10 2.90 -7.51
N SER A 28 0.21 3.73 -6.51
CA SER A 28 0.04 3.42 -5.09
C SER A 28 -1.28 3.96 -4.51
N ALA A 29 -2.21 4.42 -5.36
CA ALA A 29 -3.53 4.81 -4.90
C ALA A 29 -4.34 3.59 -4.41
N PHE A 30 -5.09 3.75 -3.32
CA PHE A 30 -5.88 2.67 -2.71
C PHE A 30 -7.18 3.19 -2.12
N VAL A 31 -8.11 2.28 -1.80
CA VAL A 31 -9.35 2.58 -1.06
C VAL A 31 -9.21 2.02 0.35
N ALA A 32 -9.42 2.86 1.37
CA ALA A 32 -9.42 2.39 2.75
C ALA A 32 -10.68 1.55 3.04
N VAL A 33 -10.49 0.39 3.64
CA VAL A 33 -11.55 -0.57 3.96
C VAL A 33 -11.33 -1.19 5.34
N THR A 34 -12.41 -1.60 6.01
CA THR A 34 -12.35 -2.39 7.24
C THR A 34 -12.28 -3.89 6.98
N ALA A 35 -12.73 -4.34 5.80
CA ALA A 35 -12.60 -5.70 5.31
C ALA A 35 -12.46 -5.68 3.78
N TYR A 36 -11.73 -6.65 3.21
CA TYR A 36 -11.59 -6.77 1.76
C TYR A 36 -12.92 -7.10 1.09
N GLN A 37 -13.24 -6.39 0.01
CA GLN A 37 -14.42 -6.68 -0.81
C GLN A 37 -14.08 -7.45 -2.09
N ASN A 38 -12.88 -7.24 -2.66
CA ASN A 38 -12.42 -7.91 -3.88
C ASN A 38 -11.54 -9.12 -3.53
N SER A 39 -12.01 -10.32 -3.85
CA SER A 39 -11.31 -11.59 -3.58
C SER A 39 -9.97 -11.71 -4.32
N GLN A 40 -9.82 -11.11 -5.51
CA GLN A 40 -8.55 -11.10 -6.24
C GLN A 40 -7.48 -10.30 -5.48
N ILE A 41 -7.86 -9.17 -4.89
CA ILE A 41 -6.96 -8.38 -4.04
C ILE A 41 -6.61 -9.16 -2.77
N THR A 42 -7.57 -9.86 -2.16
CA THR A 42 -7.31 -10.74 -1.02
C THR A 42 -6.28 -11.82 -1.38
N GLN A 43 -6.46 -12.52 -2.51
CA GLN A 43 -5.53 -13.54 -2.96
C GLN A 43 -4.14 -12.98 -3.27
N LEU A 44 -4.06 -11.82 -3.94
CA LEU A 44 -2.79 -11.13 -4.18
C LEU A 44 -2.07 -10.79 -2.87
N LYS A 45 -2.81 -10.31 -1.86
CA LYS A 45 -2.26 -10.03 -0.53
C LYS A 45 -1.83 -11.30 0.20
N ILE A 46 -2.59 -12.39 0.11
CA ILE A 46 -2.22 -13.70 0.68
C ILE A 46 -0.91 -14.21 0.05
N GLN A 47 -0.78 -14.11 -1.27
CA GLN A 47 0.39 -14.59 -2.01
C GLN A 47 1.67 -13.81 -1.65
N ASN A 48 1.57 -12.48 -1.58
CA ASN A 48 2.76 -11.62 -1.50
C ASN A 48 3.14 -11.16 -0.08
N ASN A 49 2.22 -11.20 0.89
CA ASN A 49 2.53 -10.79 2.26
C ASN A 49 3.09 -11.99 3.09
N PRO A 50 4.35 -11.95 3.58
CA PRO A 50 4.92 -13.05 4.36
C PRO A 50 4.11 -13.39 5.62
N PHE A 51 3.44 -12.41 6.22
CA PHE A 51 2.60 -12.61 7.41
C PHE A 51 1.26 -13.31 7.12
N ALA A 52 0.90 -13.50 5.85
CA ALA A 52 -0.31 -14.21 5.43
C ALA A 52 -0.06 -15.69 5.10
N LYS A 53 1.11 -16.24 5.44
CA LYS A 53 1.53 -17.60 5.06
C LYS A 53 0.52 -18.69 5.45
N ALA A 54 -0.05 -18.63 6.67
CA ALA A 54 -1.01 -19.62 7.14
C ALA A 54 -2.23 -19.77 6.20
N PHE A 55 -2.65 -18.69 5.54
CA PHE A 55 -3.74 -18.73 4.56
C PHE A 55 -3.30 -19.33 3.22
N ARG A 56 -2.01 -19.24 2.85
CA ARG A 56 -1.47 -19.92 1.66
C ARG A 56 -1.45 -21.42 1.87
N ASP A 57 -0.91 -21.85 3.01
CA ASP A 57 -0.70 -23.27 3.32
C ASP A 57 -2.05 -24.01 3.41
N ALA A 58 -3.12 -23.34 3.88
CA ALA A 58 -4.47 -23.90 3.92
C ALA A 58 -5.11 -24.14 2.53
N HIS A 59 -4.70 -23.42 1.49
CA HIS A 59 -5.24 -23.58 0.13
C HIS A 59 -4.46 -24.60 -0.71
N ASN A 60 -3.32 -25.10 -0.21
CA ASN A 60 -2.54 -26.14 -0.84
C ASN A 60 -2.08 -27.16 0.22
N PRO A 61 -3.02 -27.94 0.79
CA PRO A 61 -2.66 -28.98 1.73
C PRO A 61 -1.83 -30.03 0.99
N SER A 62 -0.63 -30.30 1.51
CA SER A 62 0.25 -31.37 1.06
C SER A 62 -0.45 -32.74 1.06
#